data_AF-A0A939DRY4-F1
#
_entry.id   AF-A0A939DRY4-F1
#
_cell.length_a   1.000
_cell.length_b   1.000
_cell.length_c   1.000
_cell.angle_alpha   90.00
_cell.angle_beta   90.00
_cell.angle_gamma   90.00
#
_symmetry.space_group_name_H-M   'P 1'
#
loop_
_entity.id
_entity.type
_entity.pdbx_description
1 polymer ?
#
loop_
_entity_poly.entity_id
_entity_poly.type
_entity_poly.pdbx_seq_one_letter_code
_entity_poly.pdbx_strand_id
1 'polypeptide(L)'
;MKYFKKIIIATSLIFTMLGISSNANAVLITQDLMEGSDVIGTISINTDDADIFGGFGEAYAAVSFNFLGFDIPGEDVLFFQAIFNPDNLYAGIEFLNFDVDFALVGWAIDGYYDAFDNPDFNYFSVFDAQGLFYAGNLSLGQASVVSEPTSIALFSMMLVLMGLRLKKRA
;
A
#
# COMPACT_ATOMS: atom_id res chain seq x y z
N MET A 1 -27.42 -39.24 -14.99
CA MET A 1 -26.17 -38.73 -14.38
C MET A 1 -25.39 -37.70 -15.22
N LYS A 2 -25.47 -37.69 -16.56
CA LYS A 2 -24.66 -36.81 -17.44
C LYS A 2 -24.85 -35.30 -17.19
N TYR A 3 -26.04 -34.89 -16.73
CA TYR A 3 -26.38 -33.48 -16.44
C TYR A 3 -26.20 -33.09 -14.97
N PHE A 4 -26.16 -34.08 -14.07
CA PHE A 4 -26.04 -33.84 -12.63
C PHE A 4 -24.69 -33.20 -12.27
N LYS A 5 -23.60 -33.66 -12.91
CA LYS A 5 -22.27 -33.05 -12.76
C LYS A 5 -22.22 -31.61 -13.30
N LYS A 6 -22.93 -31.31 -14.39
CA LYS A 6 -23.00 -29.96 -14.97
C LYS A 6 -23.78 -29.00 -14.09
N ILE A 7 -24.87 -29.49 -13.49
CA ILE A 7 -25.69 -28.71 -12.55
C ILE A 7 -24.87 -28.40 -11.30
N ILE A 8 -24.20 -29.38 -10.68
CA ILE A 8 -23.37 -29.14 -9.49
C ILE A 8 -22.29 -28.07 -9.76
N ILE A 9 -21.58 -28.17 -10.89
CA ILE A 9 -20.56 -27.19 -11.28
C ILE A 9 -21.17 -25.80 -11.48
N ALA A 10 -22.33 -25.71 -12.15
CA ALA A 10 -23.01 -24.44 -12.39
C ALA A 10 -23.52 -23.81 -11.08
N THR A 11 -24.08 -24.61 -10.18
CA THR A 11 -24.59 -24.14 -8.89
C THR A 11 -23.44 -23.71 -7.97
N SER A 12 -22.33 -24.45 -7.92
CA SER A 12 -21.15 -24.04 -7.15
C SER A 12 -20.55 -22.73 -7.67
N LEU A 13 -20.61 -22.48 -8.99
CA LEU A 13 -20.14 -21.25 -9.63
C LEU A 13 -20.98 -20.03 -9.24
N ILE A 14 -22.30 -20.19 -9.20
CA ILE A 14 -23.24 -19.13 -8.80
C ILE A 14 -23.06 -18.78 -7.32
N PHE A 15 -22.85 -19.78 -6.46
CA PHE A 15 -22.54 -19.55 -5.04
C PHE A 15 -21.18 -18.88 -4.83
N THR A 16 -20.20 -19.12 -5.71
CA THR A 16 -18.94 -18.37 -5.66
C THR A 16 -19.17 -16.91 -6.06
N MET A 17 -19.97 -16.64 -7.10
CA MET A 17 -20.26 -15.26 -7.54
C MET A 17 -21.05 -14.43 -6.52
N LEU A 18 -21.97 -15.06 -5.79
CA LEU A 18 -22.76 -14.37 -4.75
C LEU A 18 -21.97 -14.10 -3.46
N GLY A 19 -20.83 -14.78 -3.27
CA GLY A 19 -19.94 -14.60 -2.11
C GLY A 19 -18.82 -13.58 -2.33
N ILE A 20 -18.67 -13.03 -3.55
CA ILE A 20 -17.68 -11.97 -3.82
C ILE A 20 -18.37 -10.65 -3.46
N SER A 21 -18.21 -10.23 -2.21
CA SER A 21 -18.56 -8.87 -1.80
C SER A 21 -17.85 -7.89 -2.73
N SER A 22 -18.57 -6.85 -3.16
CA SER A 22 -18.00 -5.70 -3.84
C SER A 22 -17.12 -4.92 -2.85
N ASN A 23 -15.95 -5.45 -2.54
CA ASN A 23 -14.91 -4.64 -1.94
C ASN A 23 -14.53 -3.61 -3.02
N ALA A 24 -14.52 -2.33 -2.66
CA ALA A 24 -13.77 -1.36 -3.44
C ALA A 24 -12.38 -1.96 -3.67
N ASN A 25 -11.81 -1.79 -4.85
CA ASN A 25 -10.49 -2.36 -5.07
C ASN A 25 -9.52 -1.59 -4.18
N ALA A 26 -8.91 -2.26 -3.21
CA ALA A 26 -7.71 -1.79 -2.54
C ALA A 26 -6.82 -1.08 -3.56
N VAL A 27 -6.58 0.20 -3.32
CA VAL A 27 -5.62 0.97 -4.09
C VAL A 27 -4.37 1.11 -3.23
N LEU A 28 -3.24 0.74 -3.80
CA LEU A 28 -1.94 1.00 -3.23
C LEU A 28 -1.45 2.36 -3.71
N ILE A 29 -1.08 3.23 -2.77
CA ILE A 29 -0.32 4.45 -3.04
C ILE A 29 1.12 4.16 -2.67
N THR A 30 2.02 4.20 -3.66
CA THR A 30 3.46 4.00 -3.46
C THR A 30 4.22 5.26 -3.82
N GLN A 31 5.13 5.70 -2.96
CA GLN A 31 6.01 6.85 -3.19
C GLN A 31 7.44 6.59 -2.75
N ASP A 32 8.37 7.21 -3.47
CA ASP A 32 9.77 7.28 -3.07
C ASP A 32 9.92 8.29 -1.93
N LEU A 33 10.74 7.94 -0.94
CA LEU A 33 11.26 8.86 0.06
C LEU A 33 12.54 9.46 -0.49
N MET A 34 12.64 10.78 -0.49
CA MET A 34 13.70 11.51 -1.17
C MET A 34 14.47 12.42 -0.22
N GLU A 35 15.77 12.53 -0.46
CA GLU A 35 16.64 13.57 0.07
C GLU A 35 17.22 14.36 -1.11
N GLY A 36 16.69 15.55 -1.35
CA GLY A 36 17.03 16.32 -2.56
C GLY A 36 16.59 15.58 -3.83
N SER A 37 17.54 15.08 -4.62
CA SER A 37 17.27 14.29 -5.84
C SER A 37 17.46 12.79 -5.67
N ASP A 38 17.96 12.35 -4.52
CA ASP A 38 18.32 10.96 -4.27
C ASP A 38 17.15 10.23 -3.61
N VAL A 39 16.87 9.01 -4.09
CA VAL A 39 15.88 8.12 -3.48
C VAL A 39 16.55 7.42 -2.30
N ILE A 40 16.07 7.73 -1.10
CA ILE A 40 16.57 7.17 0.16
C ILE A 40 15.68 6.05 0.69
N GLY A 41 14.50 5.84 0.12
CA GLY A 41 13.57 4.80 0.58
C GLY A 41 12.32 4.73 -0.28
N THR A 42 11.42 3.82 0.05
CA THR A 42 10.11 3.71 -0.58
C THR A 42 9.06 3.37 0.45
N ILE A 43 7.85 3.87 0.25
CA ILE A 43 6.72 3.58 1.10
C ILE A 43 5.49 3.23 0.28
N SER A 44 4.71 2.26 0.75
CA SER A 44 3.43 1.89 0.17
C SER A 44 2.37 1.77 1.25
N ILE A 45 1.21 2.39 1.03
CA ILE A 45 0.04 2.30 1.91
C ILE A 45 -1.15 1.71 1.17
N ASN A 46 -2.02 1.01 1.90
CA ASN A 46 -3.27 0.48 1.38
C ASN A 46 -4.42 1.42 1.76
N THR A 47 -5.14 1.90 0.77
CA THR A 47 -6.30 2.78 0.97
C THR A 47 -7.51 2.06 1.58
N ASP A 48 -7.62 0.73 1.45
CA ASP A 48 -8.72 -0.04 2.04
C ASP A 48 -8.58 -0.19 3.58
N ASP A 49 -7.36 -0.11 4.09
CA ASP A 49 -7.05 -0.20 5.52
C ASP A 49 -7.03 1.19 6.20
N ALA A 50 -7.31 2.25 5.44
CA ALA A 50 -7.29 3.62 5.93
C ALA A 50 -8.62 4.02 6.59
N ASP A 51 -8.53 4.75 7.69
CA ASP A 51 -9.69 5.39 8.31
C ASP A 51 -10.03 6.68 7.56
N ILE A 52 -11.32 6.93 7.33
CA ILE A 52 -11.77 8.18 6.71
C ILE A 52 -12.20 9.15 7.80
N PHE A 53 -11.45 10.24 7.94
CA PHE A 53 -11.72 11.29 8.91
C PHE A 53 -11.56 12.68 8.29
N GLY A 54 -12.53 13.56 8.51
CA GLY A 54 -12.44 14.95 8.05
C GLY A 54 -12.38 15.14 6.51
N GLY A 55 -12.67 14.11 5.72
CA GLY A 55 -12.51 14.12 4.26
C GLY A 55 -11.15 13.63 3.77
N PHE A 56 -10.29 13.16 4.67
CA PHE A 56 -9.00 12.56 4.37
C PHE A 56 -9.01 11.07 4.69
N GLY A 57 -8.12 10.31 4.04
CA GLY A 57 -7.80 8.94 4.40
C GLY A 57 -6.53 8.90 5.24
N GLU A 58 -6.59 8.23 6.38
CA GLU A 58 -5.48 8.06 7.32
C GLU A 58 -5.08 6.58 7.40
N ALA A 59 -3.86 6.26 6.96
CA ALA A 59 -3.27 4.94 7.09
C ALA A 59 -2.31 4.91 8.29
N TYR A 60 -2.54 3.99 9.22
CA TYR A 60 -1.71 3.81 10.43
C TYR A 60 -0.71 2.64 10.32
N ALA A 61 -0.59 2.05 9.13
CA ALA A 61 0.44 1.08 8.81
C ALA A 61 0.82 1.17 7.32
N ALA A 62 2.09 0.88 7.03
CA ALA A 62 2.57 0.69 5.68
C ALA A 62 2.43 -0.78 5.25
N VAL A 63 2.12 -1.02 3.98
CA VAL A 63 2.19 -2.34 3.34
C VAL A 63 3.64 -2.74 3.11
N SER A 64 4.47 -1.77 2.73
CA SER A 64 5.91 -1.92 2.60
C SER A 64 6.59 -0.60 2.94
N PHE A 65 7.68 -0.68 3.70
CA PHE A 65 8.48 0.47 4.05
C PHE A 65 9.96 0.09 3.93
N ASN A 66 10.67 0.79 3.04
CA ASN A 66 12.11 0.69 2.87
C ASN A 66 12.74 2.06 3.21
N PHE A 67 13.82 2.05 3.97
CA PHE A 67 14.56 3.25 4.32
C PHE A 67 16.06 2.98 4.36
N LEU A 68 16.85 3.80 3.68
CA LEU A 68 18.31 3.70 3.51
C LEU A 68 18.79 2.30 3.08
N GLY A 69 17.99 1.62 2.26
CA GLY A 69 18.28 0.27 1.75
C GLY A 69 17.89 -0.86 2.70
N PHE A 70 17.24 -0.57 3.83
CA PHE A 70 16.69 -1.57 4.74
C PHE A 70 15.18 -1.68 4.57
N ASP A 71 14.69 -2.90 4.44
CA ASP A 71 13.26 -3.17 4.58
C ASP A 71 12.91 -3.13 6.06
N ILE A 72 11.98 -2.25 6.43
CA ILE A 72 11.54 -2.02 7.80
C ILE A 72 10.37 -2.96 8.11
N PRO A 73 10.54 -3.94 9.01
CA PRO A 73 9.44 -4.76 9.49
C PRO A 73 8.40 -3.90 10.21
N GLY A 74 7.11 -4.19 10.02
CA GLY A 74 6.05 -3.46 10.71
C GLY A 74 6.11 -3.56 12.24
N GLU A 75 6.76 -4.59 12.79
CA GLU A 75 7.00 -4.76 14.23
C GLU A 75 8.06 -3.81 14.81
N ASP A 76 8.93 -3.26 13.95
CA ASP A 76 9.94 -2.27 14.33
C ASP A 76 9.39 -0.83 14.24
N VAL A 77 8.17 -0.66 13.71
CA VAL A 77 7.50 0.65 13.58
C VAL A 77 6.74 0.97 14.86
N LEU A 78 7.23 1.94 15.63
CA LEU A 78 6.62 2.40 16.88
C LEU A 78 5.44 3.34 16.63
N PHE A 79 5.55 4.17 15.59
CA PHE A 79 4.50 5.08 15.16
C PHE A 79 4.49 5.17 13.63
N PHE A 80 3.28 5.23 13.07
CA PHE A 80 3.08 5.47 11.65
C PHE A 80 1.76 6.18 11.41
N GLN A 81 1.81 7.24 10.60
CA GLN A 81 0.63 7.90 10.07
C GLN A 81 0.96 8.45 8.69
N ALA A 82 0.16 8.05 7.70
CA ALA A 82 0.16 8.65 6.38
C ALA A 82 -1.25 9.16 6.06
N ILE A 83 -1.36 10.40 5.59
CA ILE A 83 -2.64 11.01 5.22
C ILE A 83 -2.63 11.27 3.71
N PHE A 84 -3.75 10.96 3.05
CA PHE A 84 -3.96 11.21 1.64
C PHE A 84 -5.37 11.76 1.37
N ASN A 85 -5.54 12.41 0.23
CA ASN A 85 -6.84 12.85 -0.24
C ASN A 85 -7.57 11.71 -0.99
N PRO A 86 -8.68 11.16 -0.46
CA PRO A 86 -9.40 10.06 -1.11
C PRO A 86 -10.05 10.47 -2.44
N ASP A 87 -10.30 11.76 -2.65
CA ASP A 87 -10.82 12.30 -3.92
C ASP A 87 -9.72 12.48 -4.98
N ASN A 88 -8.44 12.42 -4.59
CA ASN A 88 -7.30 12.58 -5.50
C ASN A 88 -6.09 11.73 -5.08
N LEU A 89 -6.18 10.41 -5.25
CA LEU A 89 -5.11 9.47 -4.89
C LEU A 89 -3.77 9.74 -5.62
N TYR A 90 -3.81 10.40 -6.79
CA TYR A 90 -2.62 10.74 -7.56
C TYR A 90 -1.83 11.92 -7.01
N ALA A 91 -2.40 12.69 -6.06
CA ALA A 91 -1.62 13.63 -5.25
C ALA A 91 -0.64 12.91 -4.33
N GLY A 92 -0.94 11.64 -3.99
CA GLY A 92 -0.14 10.85 -3.08
C GLY A 92 -0.43 11.13 -1.61
N ILE A 93 0.56 10.81 -0.79
CA ILE A 93 0.64 11.10 0.63
C ILE A 93 0.92 12.60 0.80
N GLU A 94 0.04 13.27 1.54
CA GLU A 94 0.08 14.70 1.81
C GLU A 94 0.69 15.00 3.19
N PHE A 95 0.66 14.01 4.09
CA PHE A 95 1.33 14.04 5.39
C PHE A 95 1.88 12.65 5.71
N LEU A 96 3.09 12.58 6.24
CA LEU A 96 3.73 11.36 6.70
C LEU A 96 4.47 11.63 8.01
N ASN A 97 4.23 10.80 9.01
CA ASN A 97 4.98 10.81 10.26
C ASN A 97 5.25 9.38 10.70
N PHE A 98 6.50 9.08 11.03
CA PHE A 98 6.90 7.74 11.45
C PHE A 98 7.99 7.79 12.51
N ASP A 99 8.01 6.74 13.33
CA ASP A 99 9.04 6.45 14.32
C ASP A 99 9.32 4.95 14.26
N VAL A 100 10.58 4.58 14.05
CA VAL A 100 11.06 3.22 13.84
C VAL A 100 12.21 2.95 14.80
N ASP A 101 12.14 1.84 15.53
CA ASP A 101 13.24 1.33 16.35
C ASP A 101 13.73 0.00 15.78
N PHE A 102 14.84 0.06 15.05
CA PHE A 102 15.43 -1.08 14.37
C PHE A 102 16.36 -1.85 15.32
N ALA A 103 15.73 -2.65 16.19
CA ALA A 103 16.42 -3.37 17.26
C ALA A 103 17.56 -4.28 16.77
N LEU A 104 17.47 -4.81 15.54
CA LEU A 104 18.46 -5.73 14.98
C LEU A 104 19.82 -5.06 14.70
N VAL A 105 19.84 -3.78 14.32
CA VAL A 105 21.08 -3.02 14.07
C VAL A 105 21.34 -1.92 15.09
N GLY A 106 20.41 -1.72 16.04
CA GLY A 106 20.53 -0.75 17.11
C GLY A 106 20.43 0.70 16.62
N TRP A 107 19.65 0.93 15.56
CA TRP A 107 19.37 2.26 15.02
C TRP A 107 17.91 2.61 15.20
N ALA A 108 17.62 3.88 15.42
CA ALA A 108 16.25 4.39 15.39
C ALA A 108 16.13 5.46 14.30
N ILE A 109 14.95 5.59 13.69
CA ILE A 109 14.70 6.49 12.58
C ILE A 109 13.37 7.17 12.81
N ASP A 110 13.35 8.49 12.76
CA ASP A 110 12.13 9.28 12.72
C ASP A 110 12.04 10.08 11.42
N GLY A 111 10.82 10.44 11.04
CA GLY A 111 10.61 11.31 9.90
C GLY A 111 9.26 11.99 9.93
N TYR A 112 9.26 13.19 9.37
CA TYR A 112 8.10 14.05 9.27
C TYR A 112 8.07 14.70 7.89
N TYR A 113 6.91 14.61 7.24
CA TYR A 113 6.62 15.29 6.00
C TYR A 113 5.20 15.84 6.04
N ASP A 114 5.06 17.09 5.62
CA ASP A 114 3.82 17.81 5.53
C ASP A 114 3.86 18.69 4.27
N ALA A 115 2.98 18.41 3.33
CA ALA A 115 2.95 19.12 2.05
C ALA A 115 2.37 20.54 2.17
N PHE A 116 1.62 20.85 3.23
CA PHE A 116 0.75 22.04 3.28
C PHE A 116 0.92 22.90 4.52
N ASP A 117 0.86 22.33 5.73
CA ASP A 117 0.84 23.13 6.96
C ASP A 117 2.26 23.56 7.36
N ASN A 118 3.27 22.73 7.10
CA ASN A 118 4.66 23.05 7.42
C ASN A 118 5.69 22.53 6.40
N PRO A 119 5.60 22.94 5.11
CA PRO A 119 6.42 22.39 4.03
C PRO A 119 7.92 22.69 4.15
N ASP A 120 8.30 23.69 4.95
CA ASP A 120 9.70 24.06 5.20
C ASP A 120 10.34 23.25 6.34
N PHE A 121 9.58 22.38 7.01
CA PHE A 121 10.02 21.59 8.17
C PHE A 121 9.90 20.08 7.93
N ASN A 122 10.20 19.64 6.71
CA ASN A 122 10.19 18.22 6.38
C ASN A 122 11.58 17.62 6.60
N TYR A 123 11.66 16.57 7.43
CA TYR A 123 12.93 16.01 7.86
C TYR A 123 12.85 14.50 8.10
N PHE A 124 14.03 13.90 8.23
CA PHE A 124 14.21 12.62 8.87
C PHE A 124 15.47 12.65 9.73
N SER A 125 15.51 11.83 10.77
CA SER A 125 16.68 11.64 11.61
C SER A 125 17.01 10.17 11.75
N VAL A 126 18.29 9.86 11.84
CA VAL A 126 18.83 8.54 12.13
C VAL A 126 19.61 8.64 13.42
N PHE A 127 19.30 7.76 14.36
CA PHE A 127 19.94 7.66 15.65
C PHE A 127 20.70 6.34 15.77
N ASP A 128 21.83 6.38 16.45
CA ASP A 128 22.58 5.21 16.88
C ASP A 128 22.71 5.21 18.42
N ALA A 129 23.53 4.29 18.95
CA ALA A 129 23.76 4.19 20.39
C ALA A 129 24.44 5.43 21.01
N GLN A 130 25.01 6.34 20.20
CA GLN A 130 25.64 7.57 20.62
C GLN A 130 24.71 8.79 20.51
N GLY A 131 23.53 8.64 19.89
CA GLY A 131 22.53 9.69 19.72
C GLY A 131 22.26 9.96 18.24
N LEU A 132 22.07 11.24 17.88
CA LEU A 132 21.80 11.63 16.49
C LEU A 132 23.04 11.33 15.61
N PHE A 133 22.88 10.39 14.68
CA PHE A 133 23.91 10.00 13.72
C PHE A 133 23.83 10.84 12.45
N TYR A 134 22.62 11.04 11.92
CA TYR A 134 22.37 11.78 10.69
C TYR A 134 21.00 12.46 10.73
N ALA A 135 20.87 13.60 10.06
CA ALA A 135 19.58 14.24 9.80
C ALA A 135 19.58 14.83 8.40
N GLY A 136 18.45 14.69 7.71
CA GLY A 136 18.28 15.14 6.34
C GLY A 136 16.91 15.78 6.11
N ASN A 137 16.76 16.41 4.95
CA ASN A 137 15.46 16.92 4.52
C ASN A 137 14.69 15.79 3.84
N LEU A 138 13.44 15.60 4.23
CA LEU A 138 12.57 14.60 3.62
C LEU A 138 11.66 15.26 2.58
N SER A 139 11.58 14.67 1.40
CA SER A 139 10.52 14.95 0.43
C SER A 139 9.97 13.65 -0.13
N LEU A 140 8.79 13.73 -0.77
CA LEU A 140 8.17 12.58 -1.41
C LEU A 140 8.26 12.71 -2.93
N GLY A 141 8.56 11.59 -3.58
CA GLY A 141 8.54 11.47 -5.03
C GLY A 141 7.12 11.44 -5.61
N GLN A 142 7.02 11.21 -6.91
CA GLN A 142 5.74 11.09 -7.60
C GLN A 142 4.95 9.87 -7.10
N ALA A 143 3.66 10.04 -6.82
CA ALA A 143 2.79 8.93 -6.46
C ALA A 143 2.56 7.96 -7.63
N SER A 144 2.72 6.67 -7.33
CA SER A 144 2.26 5.55 -8.15
C SER A 144 1.02 4.95 -7.50
N VAL A 145 -0.09 4.96 -8.23
CA VAL A 145 -1.40 4.52 -7.75
C VAL A 145 -1.79 3.26 -8.52
N VAL A 146 -1.86 2.13 -7.82
CA VAL A 146 -2.16 0.83 -8.43
C VAL A 146 -3.37 0.22 -7.73
N SER A 147 -4.44 0.01 -8.49
CA SER A 147 -5.57 -0.77 -8.00
C SER A 147 -5.23 -2.26 -8.01
N GLU A 148 -5.60 -2.95 -6.93
CA GLU A 148 -5.57 -4.41 -6.91
C GLU A 148 -6.51 -4.97 -8.00
N PRO A 149 -6.13 -6.09 -8.65
CA PRO A 149 -7.00 -6.70 -9.65
C PRO A 149 -8.29 -7.20 -8.99
N THR A 150 -9.45 -6.67 -9.41
CA THR A 150 -10.75 -7.21 -8.97
C THR A 150 -10.78 -8.74 -9.10
N SER A 151 -11.11 -9.46 -8.02
CA SER A 151 -11.22 -10.92 -8.06
C SER A 151 -12.25 -11.38 -9.11
N ILE A 152 -13.26 -10.55 -9.39
CA ILE A 152 -14.25 -10.77 -10.45
C ILE A 152 -13.60 -10.71 -11.84
N ALA A 153 -12.70 -9.77 -12.14
CA ALA A 153 -12.03 -9.75 -13.44
C ALA A 153 -11.11 -10.96 -13.63
N LEU A 154 -10.35 -11.33 -12.59
CA LEU A 154 -9.50 -12.54 -12.63
C LEU A 154 -10.35 -13.80 -12.85
N PHE A 155 -11.47 -13.92 -12.14
CA PHE A 155 -12.39 -15.04 -12.29
C PHE A 155 -13.07 -15.07 -13.66
N SER A 156 -13.52 -13.92 -14.17
CA SER A 156 -14.13 -13.79 -15.49
C SER A 156 -13.13 -14.17 -16.60
N MET A 157 -11.89 -13.72 -16.46
CA MET A 157 -10.81 -14.09 -17.37
C MET A 157 -10.55 -15.60 -17.33
N MET A 158 -10.55 -16.22 -16.15
CA MET A 158 -10.43 -17.68 -16.02
C MET A 158 -11.57 -18.41 -16.75
N LEU A 159 -12.83 -17.95 -16.61
CA LEU A 159 -13.98 -18.55 -17.30
C LEU A 159 -13.87 -18.43 -18.83
N VAL A 160 -13.44 -17.27 -19.32
CA VAL A 160 -13.20 -17.05 -20.76
C VAL A 160 -12.11 -18.01 -21.28
N LEU A 161 -10.99 -18.13 -20.56
CA LEU A 161 -9.90 -19.05 -20.91
C LEU A 161 -10.35 -20.51 -20.90
N MET A 162 -11.17 -20.92 -19.92
CA MET A 162 -11.75 -22.27 -19.87
C MET A 162 -12.70 -22.52 -21.06
N GLY A 163 -13.56 -21.55 -21.40
CA GLY A 163 -14.46 -21.64 -22.55
C GLY A 163 -13.71 -21.76 -23.90
N LEU A 164 -12.63 -21.00 -24.07
CA LEU A 164 -11.77 -21.07 -25.25
C LEU A 164 -11.05 -22.43 -25.37
N ARG A 165 -10.63 -23.04 -24.25
CA ARG A 165 -10.03 -24.38 -24.24
C ARG A 165 -11.02 -25.49 -24.59
N LEU A 166 -12.29 -25.34 -24.19
CA LEU A 166 -13.35 -26.30 -24.53
C LEU A 166 -13.71 -26.26 -26.02
N LYS A 167 -13.66 -25.08 -26.66
CA LYS A 167 -13.87 -24.95 -28.11
C LYS A 167 -12.75 -25.55 -28.96
N LYS A 168 -11.51 -25.63 -28.45
CA LYS A 168 -10.39 -26.27 -29.17
C LYS A 168 -10.41 -27.80 -29.14
N ARG A 169 -11.26 -28.42 -28.31
CA ARG A 169 -11.37 -29.89 -28.15
C ARG A 169 -12.66 -30.48 -28.73
N ALA A 170 -13.53 -29.65 -29.31
CA ALA A 170 -14.71 -30.04 -30.06
C ALA A 170 -14.43 -29.87 -31.56
#